data_AF-A0A1H2RZP5-F1
#
_entry.id   AF-A0A1H2RZP5-F1
#
_cell.length_a   1.000
_cell.length_b   1.000
_cell.length_c   1.000
_cell.angle_alpha   90.00
_cell.angle_beta   90.00
_cell.angle_gamma   90.00
#
_symmetry.space_group_name_H-M   'P 1'
#
loop_
_entity.id
_entity.type
_entity.pdbx_description
1 polymer ?
#
loop_
_entity_poly.entity_id
_entity_poly.type
_entity_poly.pdbx_seq_one_letter_code
_entity_poly.pdbx_strand_id
1 'polypeptide(L)'
;MSCAIDPKAGTHFVGKIFVSPHACDRATEHFGVERSKAPMYVMDLLRKASLVSAHVIDEEGKPGRMFAYRRTVFIVHPTESTVYTLYPQHKANEIVRNPIERIIQRAINAAERKEKREIKRINIRKAELSVERAQAELRRAKSESNRVVSEMAARIAEIDREISALDAELIHVQREKTNVMKSVVAYV
;
A
#
# COMPACT_ATOMS: atom_id res chain seq x y z
N MET A 1 10.61 6.21 -1.70
CA MET A 1 11.03 6.56 -3.08
C MET A 1 9.94 6.08 -4.04
N SER A 2 9.09 6.98 -4.52
CA SER A 2 8.16 6.65 -5.60
C SER A 2 8.98 6.54 -6.88
N CYS A 3 9.10 5.33 -7.45
CA CYS A 3 9.47 5.22 -8.87
C CYS A 3 8.36 5.90 -9.67
N ALA A 4 8.53 7.18 -9.95
CA ALA A 4 7.71 7.83 -10.94
C ALA A 4 8.04 7.14 -12.27
N ILE A 5 7.02 6.59 -12.94
CA ILE A 5 7.13 6.05 -14.31
C ILE A 5 7.76 7.09 -15.24
N ASP A 6 7.63 8.36 -14.86
CA ASP A 6 8.18 9.50 -15.55
C ASP A 6 8.77 10.51 -14.54
N PRO A 7 10.10 10.70 -14.50
CA PRO A 7 10.76 11.65 -13.61
C PRO A 7 10.45 13.12 -13.97
N LYS A 8 9.81 13.38 -15.12
CA LYS A 8 9.41 14.70 -15.61
C LYS A 8 7.91 14.95 -15.46
N ALA A 9 7.18 14.12 -14.72
CA ALA A 9 5.74 14.29 -14.50
C ALA A 9 5.40 15.74 -14.10
N GLY A 10 4.50 16.36 -14.86
CA GLY A 10 4.07 17.76 -14.70
C GLY A 10 4.99 18.86 -15.25
N THR A 11 6.16 18.51 -15.81
CA THR A 11 7.03 19.47 -16.53
C THR A 11 6.86 19.41 -18.05
N HIS A 12 6.02 18.51 -18.56
CA HIS A 12 5.78 18.33 -20.00
C HIS A 12 5.04 19.49 -20.67
N PHE A 13 4.35 20.32 -19.88
CA PHE A 13 3.52 21.41 -20.38
C PHE A 13 3.90 22.73 -19.72
N VAL A 14 4.81 23.47 -20.36
CA VAL A 14 5.25 24.82 -19.92
C VAL A 14 4.36 25.93 -20.51
N GLY A 15 3.51 25.60 -21.50
CA GLY A 15 2.67 26.55 -22.23
C GLY A 15 1.16 26.46 -21.96
N LYS A 16 0.39 27.07 -22.87
CA LYS A 16 -1.07 26.95 -22.91
C LYS A 16 -1.45 25.54 -23.34
N ILE A 17 -2.28 24.89 -22.54
CA ILE A 17 -2.89 23.61 -22.87
C ILE A 17 -4.24 23.93 -23.51
N PHE A 18 -4.57 23.25 -24.60
CA PHE A 18 -5.87 23.33 -25.23
C PHE A 18 -6.63 22.03 -24.98
N VAL A 19 -7.94 22.12 -24.80
CA VAL A 19 -8.81 20.96 -24.57
C VAL A 19 -9.85 20.96 -25.67
N SER A 20 -9.97 19.84 -26.37
CA SER A 20 -10.98 19.71 -27.44
C SER A 20 -12.40 19.77 -26.84
N PRO A 21 -13.41 20.18 -27.64
CA PRO A 21 -14.81 20.07 -27.22
C PRO A 21 -15.19 18.64 -26.84
N HIS A 22 -14.67 17.65 -27.59
CA HIS A 22 -14.90 16.23 -27.31
C HIS A 22 -14.37 15.80 -25.94
N ALA A 23 -13.17 16.24 -25.56
CA ALA A 23 -12.60 15.97 -24.24
C ALA A 23 -13.43 16.61 -23.10
N CYS A 24 -14.06 17.76 -23.34
CA CYS A 24 -14.95 18.39 -22.36
C CYS A 24 -16.24 17.58 -22.17
N ASP A 25 -16.78 17.03 -23.25
CA ASP A 25 -17.96 16.19 -23.21
C ASP A 25 -17.67 14.88 -22.45
N ARG A 26 -16.53 14.24 -22.74
CA ARG A 26 -16.04 13.07 -21.99
C ARG A 26 -15.79 13.35 -20.51
N ALA A 27 -15.25 14.52 -20.16
CA ALA A 27 -15.09 14.91 -18.77
C ALA A 27 -16.44 15.04 -18.05
N THR A 28 -17.45 15.57 -18.73
CA THR A 28 -18.80 15.71 -18.19
C THR A 28 -19.45 14.34 -17.99
N GLU A 29 -19.36 13.46 -18.98
CA GLU A 29 -19.92 12.10 -18.95
C GLU A 29 -19.27 11.22 -17.87
N HIS A 30 -17.93 11.18 -17.81
CA HIS A 30 -17.21 10.23 -16.98
C HIS A 30 -16.93 10.73 -15.56
N PHE A 31 -16.84 12.05 -15.36
CA PHE A 31 -16.47 12.65 -14.07
C PHE A 31 -17.59 13.50 -13.47
N GLY A 32 -18.72 13.69 -14.16
CA GLY A 32 -19.84 14.48 -13.68
C GLY A 32 -19.51 15.97 -13.50
N VAL A 33 -18.48 16.47 -14.18
CA VAL A 33 -18.04 17.86 -14.09
C VAL A 33 -18.91 18.73 -14.98
N GLU A 34 -19.29 19.91 -14.51
CA GLU A 34 -20.01 20.89 -15.31
C GLU A 34 -19.22 21.28 -16.58
N ARG A 35 -19.87 21.29 -17.75
CA ARG A 35 -19.21 21.56 -19.05
C ARG A 35 -18.41 22.86 -19.08
N SER A 36 -18.87 23.89 -18.36
CA SER A 36 -18.18 25.18 -18.22
C SER A 36 -16.83 25.08 -17.49
N LYS A 37 -16.71 24.13 -16.55
CA LYS A 37 -15.51 23.89 -15.71
C LYS A 37 -14.65 22.73 -16.23
N ALA A 38 -15.18 21.92 -17.14
CA ALA A 38 -14.50 20.77 -17.72
C ALA A 38 -13.11 21.10 -18.32
N PRO A 39 -12.90 22.19 -19.09
CA PRO A 39 -11.58 22.50 -19.63
C PRO A 39 -10.51 22.69 -18.53
N MET A 40 -10.85 23.46 -17.49
CA MET A 40 -9.94 23.74 -16.38
C MET A 40 -9.62 22.46 -15.59
N TYR A 41 -10.63 21.63 -15.34
CA TYR A 41 -10.47 20.34 -14.68
C TYR A 41 -9.51 19.41 -15.44
N VAL A 42 -9.68 19.28 -16.77
CA VAL A 42 -8.81 18.44 -17.61
C VAL A 42 -7.38 18.97 -17.63
N MET A 43 -7.19 20.29 -17.72
CA MET A 43 -5.85 20.90 -17.69
C MET A 43 -5.13 20.63 -16.36
N ASP A 44 -5.83 20.76 -15.23
CA ASP A 44 -5.25 20.55 -13.91
C ASP A 44 -4.82 19.09 -13.68
N LEU A 45 -5.57 18.13 -14.21
CA LEU A 45 -5.19 16.72 -14.17
C LEU A 45 -4.02 16.43 -15.11
N LEU A 46 -4.04 16.99 -16.33
CA LEU A 46 -2.98 16.78 -17.31
C LEU A 46 -1.64 17.33 -16.80
N ARG A 47 -1.63 18.49 -16.14
CA ARG A 47 -0.43 19.06 -15.49
C ARG A 47 0.15 18.17 -14.40
N LYS A 48 -0.61 17.22 -13.87
CA LYS A 48 -0.13 16.25 -12.86
C LYS A 48 0.16 14.88 -13.48
N ALA A 49 -0.14 14.70 -14.75
CA ALA A 49 -0.03 13.42 -15.43
C ALA A 49 1.42 13.08 -15.79
N SER A 50 1.70 11.78 -15.79
CA SER A 50 2.95 11.20 -16.26
C SER A 50 2.81 10.76 -17.70
N LEU A 51 3.84 10.96 -18.51
CA LEU A 51 3.91 10.40 -19.86
C LEU A 51 4.06 8.88 -19.75
N VAL A 52 3.14 8.14 -20.37
CA VAL A 52 3.18 6.66 -20.41
C VAL A 52 3.74 6.17 -21.73
N SER A 53 3.31 6.78 -22.84
CA SER A 53 3.86 6.48 -24.17
C SER A 53 3.85 7.73 -25.05
N ALA A 54 4.95 7.94 -25.77
CA ALA A 54 5.08 9.02 -26.75
C ALA A 54 4.34 8.73 -28.07
N HIS A 55 4.00 7.46 -28.33
CA HIS A 55 3.35 7.02 -29.56
C HIS A 55 2.20 6.07 -29.22
N VAL A 56 0.97 6.55 -29.36
CA VAL A 56 -0.26 5.79 -29.23
C VAL A 56 -1.17 6.17 -30.39
N ILE A 57 -2.01 5.24 -30.81
CA ILE A 57 -3.01 5.47 -31.85
C ILE A 57 -4.35 5.57 -31.14
N ASP A 58 -5.06 6.67 -31.38
CA ASP A 58 -6.41 6.90 -30.86
C ASP A 58 -7.42 5.95 -31.53
N GLU A 59 -8.65 5.88 -31.01
CA GLU A 59 -9.75 5.08 -31.58
C GLU A 59 -10.04 5.46 -33.04
N GLU A 60 -9.78 6.72 -33.40
CA GLU A 60 -9.92 7.26 -34.77
C GLU A 60 -8.69 7.03 -35.66
N GLY A 61 -7.69 6.28 -35.20
CA GLY A 61 -6.47 6.02 -35.97
C GLY A 61 -5.45 7.18 -35.97
N LYS A 62 -5.71 8.24 -35.21
CA LYS A 62 -4.82 9.41 -35.14
C LYS A 62 -3.64 9.16 -34.19
N PRO A 63 -2.41 9.54 -34.57
CA PRO A 63 -1.27 9.45 -33.67
C PRO A 63 -1.42 10.44 -32.51
N GLY A 64 -1.05 10.01 -31.31
CA GLY A 64 -1.16 10.75 -30.07
C GLY A 64 -0.10 10.35 -29.05
N ARG A 65 0.07 11.19 -28.02
CA ARG A 65 0.83 10.90 -26.81
C ARG A 65 -0.14 10.51 -25.71
N MET A 66 0.22 9.50 -24.94
CA MET A 66 -0.60 9.02 -23.84
C MET A 66 -0.01 9.44 -22.50
N PHE A 67 -0.81 10.18 -21.74
CA PHE A 67 -0.51 10.56 -20.38
C PHE A 67 -1.48 9.85 -19.43
N ALA A 68 -1.05 9.60 -18.19
CA ALA A 68 -1.92 9.01 -17.18
C ALA A 68 -1.81 9.73 -15.83
N TYR A 69 -2.95 9.92 -15.18
CA TYR A 69 -3.04 10.43 -13.82
C TYR A 69 -4.25 9.83 -13.11
N ARG A 70 -4.08 9.31 -11.88
CA ARG A 70 -5.17 8.79 -11.03
C ARG A 70 -6.21 7.95 -11.79
N ARG A 71 -5.75 6.89 -12.48
CA ARG A 71 -6.63 6.00 -13.28
C ARG A 71 -7.37 6.71 -14.43
N THR A 72 -6.91 7.87 -14.86
CA THR A 72 -7.41 8.57 -16.05
C THR A 72 -6.31 8.59 -17.09
N VAL A 73 -6.66 8.24 -18.32
CA VAL A 73 -5.79 8.28 -19.48
C VAL A 73 -6.16 9.51 -20.31
N PHE A 74 -5.15 10.25 -20.76
CA PHE A 74 -5.31 11.39 -21.66
C PHE A 74 -4.58 11.11 -22.96
N ILE A 75 -5.27 11.33 -24.07
CA ILE A 75 -4.66 11.29 -25.40
C ILE A 75 -4.46 12.74 -25.83
N VAL A 76 -3.20 13.09 -26.07
CA VAL A 76 -2.75 14.43 -26.42
C VAL A 76 -2.15 14.39 -27.81
N HIS A 77 -2.28 15.48 -28.56
CA HIS A 77 -1.63 15.64 -29.85
C HIS A 77 -0.10 15.38 -29.76
N PRO A 78 0.54 14.76 -30.78
CA PRO A 78 1.98 14.45 -30.77
C PRO A 78 2.88 15.68 -30.63
N THR A 79 2.59 16.75 -31.39
CA THR A 79 3.32 18.02 -31.36
C THR A 79 2.64 19.09 -30.50
N GLU A 80 1.32 19.27 -30.63
CA GLU A 80 0.60 20.32 -29.91
C GLU A 80 0.25 19.93 -28.47
N SER A 81 -0.02 20.93 -27.62
CA SER A 81 -0.50 20.73 -26.24
C SER A 81 -2.04 20.63 -26.19
N THR A 82 -2.62 19.91 -27.14
CA THR A 82 -4.08 19.78 -27.32
C THR A 82 -4.54 18.40 -26.86
N VAL A 83 -5.46 18.34 -25.89
CA VAL A 83 -6.09 17.10 -25.41
C VAL A 83 -7.22 16.72 -26.36
N TYR A 84 -7.14 15.54 -26.96
CA TYR A 84 -8.19 15.03 -27.85
C TYR A 84 -9.33 14.39 -27.09
N THR A 85 -8.98 13.48 -26.18
CA THR A 85 -9.94 12.67 -25.44
C THR A 85 -9.33 12.21 -24.11
N LEU A 86 -10.19 11.75 -23.22
CA LEU A 86 -9.80 11.21 -21.93
C LEU A 86 -10.75 10.09 -21.52
N TYR A 87 -10.18 9.06 -20.90
CA TYR A 87 -10.92 7.87 -20.50
C TYR A 87 -10.58 7.49 -19.06
N PRO A 88 -11.57 7.16 -18.22
CA PRO A 88 -11.31 6.53 -16.94
C PRO A 88 -10.94 5.06 -17.15
N GLN A 89 -9.74 4.68 -16.69
CA GLN A 89 -9.27 3.30 -16.74
C GLN A 89 -9.55 2.60 -15.42
N HIS A 90 -10.73 1.98 -15.31
CA HIS A 90 -11.11 1.20 -14.12
C HIS A 90 -10.55 -0.22 -14.11
N LYS A 91 -10.21 -0.77 -15.28
CA LYS A 91 -9.70 -2.15 -15.42
C LYS A 91 -8.37 -2.13 -16.15
N ALA A 92 -7.32 -2.64 -15.52
CA ALA A 92 -6.06 -2.90 -16.21
C ALA A 92 -6.22 -4.11 -17.15
N ASN A 93 -5.45 -4.12 -18.24
CA ASN A 93 -5.34 -5.28 -19.12
C ASN A 93 -4.88 -6.50 -18.30
N GLU A 94 -5.50 -7.67 -18.53
CA GLU A 94 -5.20 -8.93 -17.83
C GLU A 94 -3.72 -9.31 -17.86
N ILE A 95 -3.02 -8.99 -18.97
CA ILE A 95 -1.59 -9.26 -19.13
C ILE A 95 -0.76 -8.55 -18.05
N VAL A 96 -1.15 -7.33 -17.67
CA VAL A 96 -0.44 -6.53 -16.65
C VAL A 96 -1.01 -6.81 -15.26
N ARG A 97 -2.33 -6.97 -15.16
CA ARG A 97 -3.03 -7.21 -13.90
C ARG A 97 -2.63 -8.52 -13.24
N ASN A 98 -2.64 -9.63 -13.99
CA ASN A 98 -2.43 -10.97 -13.43
C ASN A 98 -1.04 -11.14 -12.77
N PRO A 99 0.08 -10.69 -13.38
CA PRO A 99 1.37 -10.73 -12.72
C PRO A 99 1.43 -9.89 -11.44
N ILE A 100 0.86 -8.69 -11.45
CA ILE A 100 0.84 -7.79 -10.28
C ILE A 100 0.03 -8.41 -9.14
N GLU A 101 -1.17 -8.91 -9.43
CA GLU A 101 -2.00 -9.61 -8.44
C GLU A 101 -1.26 -10.81 -7.84
N ARG A 102 -0.55 -11.60 -8.64
CA ARG A 102 0.25 -12.73 -8.14
C ARG A 102 1.38 -12.27 -7.22
N ILE A 103 2.04 -11.16 -7.53
CA ILE A 103 3.11 -10.60 -6.68
C ILE A 103 2.52 -10.13 -5.35
N ILE A 104 1.41 -9.39 -5.40
CA ILE A 104 0.69 -8.90 -4.23
C ILE A 104 0.24 -10.08 -3.35
N GLN A 105 -0.42 -11.07 -3.94
CA GLN A 105 -0.90 -12.25 -3.22
C GLN A 105 0.26 -13.02 -2.57
N ARG A 106 1.40 -13.14 -3.27
CA ARG A 106 2.60 -13.78 -2.72
C ARG A 106 3.13 -13.03 -1.51
N ALA A 107 3.17 -11.69 -1.55
CA ALA A 107 3.60 -10.87 -0.43
C ALA A 107 2.66 -11.00 0.78
N ILE A 108 1.34 -10.98 0.56
CA ILE A 108 0.34 -11.23 1.61
C ILE A 108 0.54 -12.60 2.25
N ASN A 109 0.60 -13.65 1.43
CA ASN A 109 0.79 -15.02 1.90
C ASN A 109 2.12 -15.21 2.63
N ALA A 110 3.16 -14.46 2.27
CA ALA A 110 4.44 -14.48 2.99
C ALA A 110 4.32 -13.81 4.36
N ALA A 111 3.66 -12.66 4.45
CA ALA A 111 3.40 -11.96 5.70
C ALA A 111 2.54 -12.79 6.66
N GLU A 112 1.47 -13.43 6.17
CA GLU A 112 0.64 -14.33 6.99
C GLU A 112 1.40 -15.55 7.50
N ARG A 113 2.26 -16.16 6.67
CA ARG A 113 3.09 -17.28 7.11
C ARG A 113 4.15 -16.85 8.11
N LYS A 114 4.70 -15.64 8.01
CA LYS A 114 5.60 -15.08 9.01
C LYS A 114 4.86 -14.91 10.34
N GLU A 115 3.72 -14.23 10.33
CA GLU A 115 2.87 -14.02 11.50
C GLU A 115 2.52 -15.34 12.20
N LYS A 116 1.99 -16.33 11.46
CA LYS A 116 1.60 -17.62 12.06
C LYS A 116 2.79 -18.34 12.72
N ARG A 117 3.99 -18.26 12.13
CA ARG A 117 5.20 -18.87 12.72
C ARG A 117 5.61 -18.17 14.00
N GLU A 118 5.64 -16.83 13.98
CA GLU A 118 6.04 -16.05 15.16
C GLU A 118 5.03 -16.17 16.29
N ILE A 119 3.73 -16.11 16.01
CA ILE A 119 2.68 -16.34 17.02
C ILE A 119 2.86 -17.71 17.67
N LYS A 120 3.09 -18.76 16.86
CA LYS A 120 3.32 -20.11 17.40
C LYS A 120 4.57 -20.16 18.29
N ARG A 121 5.68 -19.57 17.85
CA ARG A 121 6.94 -19.50 18.62
C ARG A 121 6.74 -18.77 19.95
N ILE A 122 6.12 -17.59 19.92
CA ILE A 122 5.83 -16.78 21.10
C ILE A 122 4.91 -17.53 22.06
N ASN A 123 3.84 -18.16 21.56
CA ASN A 123 2.90 -18.91 22.41
C ASN A 123 3.57 -20.10 23.09
N ILE A 124 4.45 -20.82 22.39
CA ILE A 124 5.24 -21.92 23.00
C ILE A 124 6.13 -21.35 24.11
N ARG A 125 6.87 -20.26 23.84
CA ARG A 125 7.73 -19.64 24.84
C ARG A 125 6.96 -19.13 26.06
N LYS A 126 5.79 -18.51 25.85
CA LYS A 126 4.90 -18.09 26.94
C LYS A 126 4.43 -19.28 27.78
N ALA A 127 4.11 -20.41 27.15
CA ALA A 127 3.72 -21.62 27.86
C ALA A 127 4.87 -22.18 28.71
N GLU A 128 6.10 -22.24 28.17
CA GLU A 128 7.30 -22.63 28.93
C GLU A 128 7.52 -21.72 30.14
N LEU A 129 7.49 -20.40 29.94
CA LEU A 129 7.63 -19.41 31.01
C LEU A 129 6.52 -19.52 32.06
N SER A 130 5.29 -19.83 31.65
CA SER A 130 4.18 -20.07 32.58
C SER A 130 4.43 -21.29 33.46
N VAL A 131 5.06 -22.34 32.93
CA VAL A 131 5.44 -23.52 33.71
C VAL A 131 6.57 -23.17 34.69
N GLU A 132 7.60 -22.44 34.24
CA GLU A 132 8.68 -21.97 35.13
C GLU A 132 8.15 -21.09 36.26
N ARG A 133 7.22 -20.19 35.95
CA ARG A 133 6.56 -19.31 36.91
C ARG A 133 5.81 -20.11 37.97
N ALA A 134 5.00 -21.08 37.55
CA ALA A 134 4.25 -21.95 38.47
C ALA A 134 5.18 -22.78 39.37
N GLN A 135 6.30 -23.26 38.84
CA GLN A 135 7.32 -23.98 39.63
C GLN A 135 7.98 -23.06 40.67
N ALA A 136 8.30 -21.82 40.30
CA ALA A 136 8.86 -20.83 41.23
C ALA A 136 7.85 -20.46 42.32
N GLU A 137 6.57 -20.30 41.98
CA GLU A 137 5.48 -20.07 42.94
C GLU A 137 5.32 -21.24 43.91
N LEU A 138 5.36 -22.48 43.41
CA LEU A 138 5.28 -23.67 44.26
C LEU A 138 6.46 -23.75 45.24
N ARG A 139 7.69 -23.47 44.79
CA ARG A 139 8.87 -23.44 45.66
C ARG A 139 8.79 -22.34 46.71
N ARG A 140 8.31 -21.16 46.31
CA ARG A 140 8.07 -20.04 47.22
C ARG A 140 7.04 -20.43 48.30
N ALA A 141 5.94 -21.07 47.93
CA ALA A 141 4.89 -21.47 48.86
C ALA A 141 5.33 -22.60 49.82
N LYS A 142 6.23 -23.49 49.37
CA LYS A 142 6.76 -24.58 50.19
C LYS A 142 7.89 -24.16 51.15
N SER A 143 8.54 -23.03 50.91
CA SER A 143 9.73 -22.65 51.67
C SER A 143 9.38 -21.67 52.79
N GLU A 144 9.82 -21.99 54.00
CA GLU A 144 9.74 -21.09 55.16
C GLU A 144 10.96 -20.14 55.24
N SER A 145 11.96 -20.34 54.38
CA SER A 145 13.16 -19.50 54.36
C SER A 145 12.92 -18.18 53.63
N ASN A 146 13.03 -17.06 54.34
CA ASN A 146 12.93 -15.72 53.76
C ASN A 146 13.87 -15.48 52.57
N ARG A 147 15.05 -16.11 52.58
CA ARG A 147 16.01 -16.01 51.45
C ARG A 147 15.44 -16.65 50.18
N VAL A 148 14.94 -17.88 50.28
CA VAL A 148 14.37 -18.63 49.14
C VAL A 148 13.10 -17.94 48.65
N VAL A 149 12.27 -17.43 49.56
CA VAL A 149 11.06 -16.67 49.20
C VAL A 149 11.42 -15.42 48.39
N SER A 150 12.43 -14.66 48.81
CA SER A 150 12.91 -13.47 48.08
C SER A 150 13.49 -13.83 46.72
N GLU A 151 14.28 -14.90 46.64
CA GLU A 151 14.90 -15.36 45.39
C GLU A 151 13.84 -15.79 44.37
N MET A 152 12.85 -16.57 44.79
CA MET A 152 11.76 -17.00 43.93
C MET A 152 10.85 -15.83 43.53
N ALA A 153 10.63 -14.85 44.41
CA ALA A 153 9.90 -13.63 44.06
C ALA A 153 10.63 -12.82 42.97
N ALA A 154 11.96 -12.70 43.05
CA ALA A 154 12.76 -12.06 42.02
C ALA A 154 12.68 -12.82 40.67
N ARG A 155 12.73 -14.16 40.70
CA ARG A 155 12.58 -14.99 39.50
C ARG A 155 11.21 -14.86 38.86
N ILE A 156 10.13 -14.83 39.64
CA ILE A 156 8.77 -14.59 39.13
C ILE A 156 8.70 -13.23 38.44
N ALA A 157 9.25 -12.18 39.06
CA ALA A 157 9.26 -10.84 38.48
C ALA A 157 10.07 -10.76 37.17
N GLU A 158 11.16 -11.52 37.06
CA GLU A 158 11.92 -11.65 35.81
C GLU A 158 11.10 -12.32 34.71
N ILE A 159 10.43 -13.44 35.03
CA ILE A 159 9.57 -14.15 34.09
C ILE A 159 8.40 -13.27 33.62
N ASP A 160 7.76 -12.53 34.53
CA ASP A 160 6.65 -11.63 34.18
C ASP A 160 7.11 -10.51 33.22
N ARG A 161 8.36 -10.04 33.35
CA ARG A 161 8.96 -9.08 32.39
C ARG A 161 9.20 -9.73 31.03
N GLU A 162 9.69 -10.96 30.98
CA GLU A 162 9.92 -11.68 29.71
C GLU A 162 8.58 -11.95 29.00
N ILE A 163 7.54 -12.35 29.72
CA ILE A 163 6.18 -12.51 29.18
C ILE A 163 5.67 -11.19 28.60
N SER A 164 5.86 -10.08 29.32
CA SER A 164 5.46 -8.75 28.85
C SER A 164 6.20 -8.33 27.58
N ALA A 165 7.49 -8.67 27.47
CA ALA A 165 8.29 -8.41 26.28
C ALA A 165 7.80 -9.23 25.07
N LEU A 166 7.44 -10.50 25.29
CA LEU A 166 6.85 -11.36 24.25
C LEU A 166 5.49 -10.85 23.76
N ASP A 167 4.68 -10.28 24.65
CA ASP A 167 3.41 -9.64 24.27
C ASP A 167 3.62 -8.38 23.41
N ALA A 168 4.65 -7.58 23.73
CA ALA A 168 5.04 -6.46 22.88
C ALA A 168 5.53 -6.92 21.49
N GLU A 169 6.30 -8.01 21.44
CA GLU A 169 6.76 -8.62 20.18
C GLU A 169 5.58 -9.12 19.33
N LEU A 170 4.59 -9.77 19.95
CA LEU A 170 3.37 -10.23 19.28
C LEU A 170 2.64 -9.08 18.58
N ILE A 171 2.43 -7.97 19.29
CA ILE A 171 1.79 -6.77 18.75
C ILE A 171 2.62 -6.19 17.61
N HIS A 172 3.95 -6.21 17.72
CA HIS A 172 4.83 -5.73 16.65
C HIS A 172 4.66 -6.54 15.36
N VAL A 173 4.68 -7.87 15.45
CA VAL A 173 4.48 -8.76 14.29
C VAL A 173 3.11 -8.54 13.64
N GLN A 174 2.06 -8.38 14.44
CA GLN A 174 0.72 -8.09 13.92
C GLN A 174 0.69 -6.73 13.18
N ARG A 175 1.36 -5.71 13.72
CA ARG A 175 1.49 -4.39 13.09
C ARG A 175 2.27 -4.45 11.78
N GLU A 176 3.34 -5.25 11.71
CA GLU A 176 4.08 -5.47 10.45
C GLU A 176 3.16 -6.02 9.36
N LYS A 177 2.36 -7.04 9.67
CA LYS A 177 1.35 -7.55 8.73
C LYS A 177 0.36 -6.46 8.33
N THR A 178 -0.20 -5.72 9.29
CA THR A 178 -1.12 -4.62 8.97
C THR A 178 -0.48 -3.58 8.06
N ASN A 179 0.79 -3.25 8.25
CA ASN A 179 1.51 -2.31 7.39
C ASN A 179 1.70 -2.86 5.97
N VAL A 180 2.02 -4.14 5.83
CA VAL A 180 2.07 -4.80 4.51
C VAL A 180 0.68 -4.76 3.86
N MET A 181 -0.39 -5.09 4.58
CA MET A 181 -1.75 -5.03 4.03
C MET A 181 -2.16 -3.61 3.64
N LYS A 182 -1.80 -2.60 4.44
CA LYS A 182 -2.02 -1.18 4.08
C LYS A 182 -1.25 -0.78 2.83
N SER A 183 -0.04 -1.29 2.64
CA SER A 183 0.76 -1.00 1.45
C SER A 183 0.13 -1.58 0.18
N VAL A 184 -0.60 -2.70 0.27
CA VAL A 184 -1.34 -3.29 -0.86
C VAL A 184 -2.41 -2.34 -1.39
N VAL A 185 -3.04 -1.53 -0.53
CA VAL A 185 -4.03 -0.52 -0.94
C VAL A 185 -3.46 0.47 -1.95
N ALA A 186 -2.15 0.72 -1.94
CA ALA A 186 -1.53 1.60 -2.93
C ALA A 186 -1.54 1.01 -4.36
N TYR A 187 -1.78 -0.29 -4.50
CA TYR A 187 -1.67 -1.03 -5.76
C TYR A 187 -3.00 -1.63 -6.26
N VAL A 188 -4.05 -1.62 -5.42
CA VAL A 188 -5.42 -2.10 -5.73
C VAL A 188 -6.34 -0.93 -6.00
#